data_AF-A0AAV4NW25-F1
#
_entry.id   AF-A0AAV4NW25-F1
#
_cell.length_a   1.000
_cell.length_b   1.000
_cell.length_c   1.000
_cell.angle_alpha   90.00
_cell.angle_beta   90.00
_cell.angle_gamma   90.00
#
_symmetry.space_group_name_H-M   'P 1'
#
loop_
_entity.id
_entity.type
_entity.pdbx_description
1 polymer ?
#
loop_
_entity_poly.entity_id
_entity_poly.type
_entity_poly.pdbx_seq_one_letter_code
_entity_poly.pdbx_strand_id
1 'polypeptide(L)'
;MRPRSSDKHDQLASGSGGVLTSVSLLLGASEPALRLLFTILLGYPLALIHRYFLFGKSASIQHLYFIICGLTLGTFNYGSDILHSVFCVLVMYFLLLTIGGTFKSVVISFFFLMGYLIYGYYITGTDDYDIKWSMPQCVLTLRMIGLAYDVFDGQKPVEKLSNDQKKTALKKCPSLLEVAGHTYFLEDLWWAHSRNSYNKRNRTLLIRQFPMKRYVNFIDGNFPGKPLSGKPSCIGAGLKRLSSGILILSIYQLGNMFIPEKMLLSPEYENFHLLKKLIILGLWGKIALFKYIACWLISEGSCIMTGMTYNGTDQDGNNQWDGCANVKLWDFNTTTTFEGIIKSFNINTNLWAGQYVFKRLKFLGNRYISQGATLLFLAIWHGLHSGYYMCFLLEFIVMYFEKDVESIFDTRLPKVKALLTQGALRIPVLIFLKIYVDIFMGYCLASFCLLSWSRYMQVYGSVYYSGHILYFGWPFVSPVIKMLIPKARVKDEKNKSQ
;
A
#
# COMPACT_ATOMS: atom_id res chain seq x y z
N MET A 1 4.65 -0.15 52.21
CA MET A 1 4.02 -1.49 52.32
C MET A 1 3.77 -2.02 50.92
N ARG A 2 4.44 -3.11 50.51
CA ARG A 2 4.06 -3.87 49.30
C ARG A 2 2.77 -4.64 49.59
N PRO A 3 1.89 -4.85 48.60
CA PRO A 3 1.10 -6.06 48.51
C PRO A 3 1.68 -7.00 47.43
N ARG A 4 1.52 -8.29 47.72
CA ARG A 4 2.13 -9.45 47.10
C ARG A 4 1.50 -9.80 45.75
N SER A 5 2.36 -10.40 44.93
CA SER A 5 2.06 -11.23 43.77
C SER A 5 1.49 -12.59 44.20
N SER A 6 0.26 -12.88 43.81
CA SER A 6 -0.23 -14.21 43.37
C SER A 6 -1.66 -14.03 42.88
N ASP A 7 -2.15 -14.95 42.07
CA ASP A 7 -3.53 -15.03 41.54
C ASP A 7 -3.74 -14.37 40.16
N LYS A 8 -2.99 -14.90 39.17
CA LYS A 8 -3.36 -14.81 37.74
C LYS A 8 -3.43 -16.18 37.04
N HIS A 9 -3.51 -17.28 37.80
CA HIS A 9 -3.52 -18.62 37.21
C HIS A 9 -4.86 -19.39 37.29
N ASP A 10 -5.89 -18.89 37.97
CA ASP A 10 -7.15 -19.64 38.17
C ASP A 10 -8.40 -19.03 37.51
N GLN A 11 -8.28 -18.49 36.29
CA GLN A 11 -9.45 -18.15 35.45
C GLN A 11 -9.37 -18.70 34.01
N LEU A 12 -8.64 -19.80 33.80
CA LEU A 12 -8.58 -20.52 32.52
C LEU A 12 -9.40 -21.82 32.57
N ALA A 13 -10.65 -21.76 33.01
CA ALA A 13 -11.52 -22.95 33.02
C ALA A 13 -13.02 -22.62 33.03
N SER A 14 -13.52 -21.78 32.13
CA SER A 14 -14.92 -21.87 31.66
C SER A 14 -15.20 -20.83 30.56
N GLY A 15 -15.28 -21.26 29.31
CA GLY A 15 -15.73 -20.42 28.21
C GLY A 15 -15.35 -21.04 26.88
N SER A 16 -16.32 -21.63 26.18
CA SER A 16 -16.19 -22.24 24.86
C SER A 16 -15.53 -21.27 23.84
N GLY A 17 -14.21 -21.33 23.72
CA GLY A 17 -13.47 -20.68 22.65
C GLY A 17 -13.78 -21.36 21.33
N GLY A 18 -14.29 -20.61 20.34
CA GLY A 18 -14.55 -21.16 19.01
C GLY A 18 -13.28 -21.67 18.34
N VAL A 19 -13.43 -22.48 17.28
CA VAL A 19 -12.30 -23.07 16.51
C VAL A 19 -11.24 -22.02 16.13
N LEU A 20 -11.66 -20.80 15.77
CA LEU A 20 -10.78 -19.69 15.44
C LEU A 20 -9.91 -19.21 16.61
N THR A 21 -10.44 -19.23 17.83
CA THR A 21 -9.70 -18.82 19.04
C THR A 21 -8.65 -19.87 19.39
N SER A 22 -8.95 -21.16 19.24
CA SER A 22 -7.99 -22.24 19.46
C SER A 22 -6.85 -22.24 18.43
N VAL A 23 -7.15 -21.96 17.16
CA VAL A 23 -6.12 -21.83 16.10
C VAL A 23 -5.29 -20.56 16.27
N SER A 24 -5.89 -19.45 16.75
CA SER A 24 -5.19 -18.20 17.11
C SER A 24 -4.10 -18.42 18.15
N LEU A 25 -4.42 -19.16 19.22
CA LEU A 25 -3.48 -19.51 20.29
C LEU A 25 -2.35 -20.42 19.80
N LEU A 26 -2.65 -21.37 18.91
CA LEU A 26 -1.64 -22.29 18.34
C LEU A 26 -0.65 -21.57 17.42
N LEU A 27 -1.13 -20.63 16.59
CA LEU A 27 -0.31 -19.95 15.58
C LEU A 27 0.39 -18.68 16.11
N GLY A 28 0.08 -18.25 17.34
CA GLY A 28 0.56 -16.98 17.88
C GLY A 28 0.07 -15.76 17.08
N ALA A 29 -1.04 -15.91 16.36
CA ALA A 29 -1.62 -14.88 15.51
C ALA A 29 -2.91 -14.35 16.14
N SER A 30 -3.15 -13.05 16.06
CA SER A 30 -4.41 -12.48 16.57
C SER A 30 -5.62 -13.07 15.82
N GLU A 31 -6.71 -13.37 16.53
CA GLU A 31 -7.98 -13.80 15.92
C GLU A 31 -8.44 -12.91 14.74
N PRO A 32 -8.32 -11.56 14.81
CA PRO A 32 -8.60 -10.67 13.69
C PRO A 32 -7.77 -10.95 12.44
N ALA A 33 -6.47 -11.22 12.60
CA ALA A 33 -5.57 -11.51 11.51
C ALA A 33 -5.92 -12.86 10.84
N LEU A 34 -6.36 -13.85 11.63
CA LEU A 34 -6.81 -15.13 11.09
C LEU A 34 -8.14 -15.00 10.34
N ARG A 35 -9.10 -14.23 10.86
CA ARG A 35 -10.36 -13.94 10.15
C ARG A 35 -10.11 -13.26 8.81
N LEU A 36 -9.19 -12.28 8.77
CA LEU A 36 -8.74 -11.66 7.53
C LEU A 36 -8.09 -12.68 6.58
N LEU A 37 -7.16 -13.51 7.08
CA LEU A 37 -6.47 -14.48 6.24
C LEU A 37 -7.46 -15.47 5.60
N PHE A 38 -8.41 -15.96 6.40
CA PHE A 38 -9.48 -16.82 5.91
C PHE A 38 -10.32 -16.13 4.83
N THR A 39 -10.66 -14.87 5.06
CA THR A 39 -11.41 -14.00 4.17
C THR A 39 -10.73 -13.83 2.80
N ILE A 40 -9.45 -13.45 2.76
CA ILE A 40 -8.71 -13.29 1.50
C ILE A 40 -8.49 -14.62 0.76
N LEU A 41 -8.43 -15.75 1.48
CA LEU A 41 -8.37 -17.09 0.89
C LEU A 41 -9.72 -17.50 0.29
N LEU A 42 -10.84 -17.11 0.90
CA LEU A 42 -12.18 -17.31 0.33
C LEU A 42 -12.42 -16.50 -0.94
N GLY A 43 -11.64 -15.46 -1.20
CA GLY A 43 -11.61 -14.78 -2.49
C GLY A 43 -11.35 -15.73 -3.67
N TYR A 44 -10.62 -16.84 -3.48
CA TYR A 44 -10.29 -17.81 -4.54
C TYR A 44 -11.50 -18.61 -5.03
N PRO A 45 -12.25 -19.35 -4.18
CA PRO A 45 -13.45 -20.04 -4.62
C PRO A 45 -14.51 -19.06 -5.17
N LEU A 46 -14.63 -17.85 -4.62
CA LEU A 46 -15.53 -16.83 -5.15
C LEU A 46 -15.11 -16.34 -6.54
N ALA A 47 -13.82 -16.09 -6.74
CA ALA A 47 -13.30 -15.75 -8.06
C ALA A 47 -13.59 -16.86 -9.07
N LEU A 48 -13.51 -18.14 -8.69
CA LEU A 48 -13.88 -19.27 -9.55
C LEU A 48 -15.38 -19.29 -9.85
N ILE A 49 -16.24 -19.06 -8.86
CA ILE A 49 -17.70 -19.01 -9.07
C ILE A 49 -18.04 -17.90 -10.07
N HIS A 50 -17.50 -16.69 -9.88
CA HIS A 50 -17.69 -15.60 -10.83
C HIS A 50 -17.18 -16.01 -12.22
N ARG A 51 -15.94 -16.51 -12.30
CA ARG A 51 -15.27 -16.85 -13.56
C ARG A 51 -16.02 -17.92 -14.36
N TYR A 52 -16.55 -18.94 -13.71
CA TYR A 52 -17.19 -20.07 -14.39
C TYR A 52 -18.68 -19.83 -14.70
N PHE A 53 -19.41 -19.12 -13.83
CA PHE A 53 -20.86 -19.03 -13.93
C PHE A 53 -21.39 -17.65 -14.32
N LEU A 54 -20.67 -16.57 -13.97
CA LEU A 54 -21.16 -15.20 -14.08
C LEU A 54 -20.39 -14.33 -15.07
N PHE A 55 -19.14 -14.68 -15.40
CA PHE A 55 -18.34 -13.97 -16.37
C PHE A 55 -19.03 -14.00 -17.76
N GLY A 56 -19.22 -12.82 -18.35
CA GLY A 56 -19.94 -12.67 -19.62
C GLY A 56 -21.47 -12.72 -19.52
N LYS A 57 -22.04 -12.85 -18.31
CA LYS A 57 -23.48 -12.63 -18.06
C LYS A 57 -23.77 -11.13 -17.94
N SER A 58 -25.04 -10.77 -17.79
CA SER A 58 -25.46 -9.36 -17.65
C SER A 58 -24.67 -8.63 -16.55
N ALA A 59 -24.31 -7.37 -16.82
CA ALA A 59 -23.56 -6.53 -15.89
C ALA A 59 -24.25 -6.46 -14.50
N SER A 60 -25.57 -6.33 -14.47
CA SER A 60 -26.36 -6.25 -13.23
C SER A 60 -26.18 -7.47 -12.33
N ILE A 61 -26.16 -8.68 -12.90
CA ILE A 61 -25.95 -9.91 -12.12
C ILE A 61 -24.53 -9.95 -11.56
N GLN A 62 -23.54 -9.54 -12.35
CA GLN A 62 -22.16 -9.50 -11.90
C GLN A 62 -21.96 -8.48 -10.77
N HIS A 63 -22.52 -7.27 -10.89
CA HIS A 63 -22.49 -6.26 -9.83
C HIS A 63 -23.17 -6.76 -8.55
N LEU A 64 -24.36 -7.34 -8.67
CA LEU A 64 -25.11 -7.87 -7.53
C LEU A 64 -24.33 -8.98 -6.81
N TYR A 65 -23.70 -9.88 -7.57
CA TYR A 65 -22.82 -10.91 -7.02
C TYR A 65 -21.70 -10.29 -6.18
N PHE A 66 -20.99 -9.30 -6.73
CA PHE A 66 -19.91 -8.63 -6.00
C PHE A 66 -20.42 -7.89 -4.76
N ILE A 67 -21.57 -7.23 -4.82
CA ILE A 67 -22.17 -6.55 -3.67
C ILE A 67 -22.54 -7.54 -2.57
N ILE A 68 -23.21 -8.64 -2.93
CA ILE A 68 -23.66 -9.66 -1.96
C ILE A 68 -22.46 -10.33 -1.30
N CYS A 69 -21.48 -10.77 -2.09
CA CYS A 69 -20.24 -11.27 -1.54
C CYS A 69 -19.63 -10.20 -0.64
N GLY A 70 -19.39 -9.00 -1.14
CA GLY A 70 -18.64 -8.03 -0.38
C GLY A 70 -19.23 -7.56 0.93
N LEU A 71 -20.54 -7.27 0.94
CA LEU A 71 -21.22 -6.97 2.18
C LEU A 71 -21.19 -8.15 3.16
N THR A 72 -21.15 -9.39 2.69
CA THR A 72 -21.18 -10.55 3.57
C THR A 72 -19.88 -10.72 4.35
N LEU A 73 -18.70 -10.74 3.72
CA LEU A 73 -17.47 -10.80 4.51
C LEU A 73 -16.98 -9.46 5.00
N GLY A 74 -17.46 -8.34 4.46
CA GLY A 74 -17.49 -7.09 5.20
C GLY A 74 -18.18 -7.28 6.56
N THR A 75 -19.36 -7.92 6.60
CA THR A 75 -20.08 -8.18 7.85
C THR A 75 -19.37 -9.21 8.74
N PHE A 76 -18.77 -10.27 8.20
CA PHE A 76 -17.96 -11.21 8.99
C PHE A 76 -16.76 -10.51 9.64
N ASN A 77 -16.06 -9.70 8.85
CA ASN A 77 -14.93 -8.93 9.31
C ASN A 77 -15.33 -7.66 10.04
N TYR A 78 -16.55 -7.16 10.11
CA TYR A 78 -16.77 -5.86 10.81
C TYR A 78 -18.06 -5.78 11.61
N GLY A 79 -18.91 -6.81 11.49
CA GLY A 79 -20.26 -6.76 12.02
C GLY A 79 -21.01 -5.56 11.44
N SER A 80 -21.68 -4.81 12.30
CA SER A 80 -22.43 -3.61 11.92
C SER A 80 -21.55 -2.43 11.49
N ASP A 81 -20.24 -2.46 11.76
CA ASP A 81 -19.36 -1.34 11.41
C ASP A 81 -19.17 -1.22 9.87
N ILE A 82 -19.56 -2.24 9.09
CA ILE A 82 -19.64 -2.15 7.61
C ILE A 82 -20.65 -1.07 7.14
N LEU A 83 -21.60 -0.68 7.98
CA LEU A 83 -22.56 0.36 7.63
C LEU A 83 -21.89 1.72 7.39
N HIS A 84 -20.70 1.96 7.95
CA HIS A 84 -19.89 3.14 7.66
C HIS A 84 -19.51 3.24 6.17
N SER A 85 -19.12 2.11 5.53
CA SER A 85 -18.79 2.10 4.11
C SER A 85 -20.04 2.28 3.24
N VAL A 86 -21.14 1.62 3.61
CA VAL A 86 -22.44 1.75 2.93
C VAL A 86 -22.91 3.20 2.95
N PHE A 87 -22.84 3.85 4.12
CA PHE A 87 -23.19 5.25 4.27
C PHE A 87 -22.35 6.15 3.37
N CYS A 88 -21.03 5.97 3.34
CA CYS A 88 -20.14 6.75 2.47
C CYS A 88 -20.44 6.55 0.99
N VAL A 89 -20.74 5.32 0.55
CA VAL A 89 -21.14 5.01 -0.84
C VAL A 89 -22.42 5.74 -1.21
N LEU A 90 -23.43 5.73 -0.34
CA LEU A 90 -24.71 6.39 -0.60
C LEU A 90 -24.56 7.91 -0.67
N VAL A 91 -23.83 8.53 0.27
CA VAL A 91 -23.54 9.98 0.24
C VAL A 91 -22.80 10.35 -1.03
N MET A 92 -21.79 9.57 -1.40
CA MET A 92 -21.00 9.82 -2.60
C MET A 92 -21.81 9.67 -3.88
N TYR A 93 -22.68 8.67 -3.97
CA TYR A 93 -23.58 8.52 -5.10
C TYR A 93 -24.56 9.69 -5.21
N PHE A 94 -25.17 10.11 -4.09
CA PHE A 94 -26.06 11.28 -4.07
C PHE A 94 -25.34 12.57 -4.49
N LEU A 95 -24.09 12.76 -4.04
CA LEU A 95 -23.26 13.89 -4.47
C LEU A 95 -23.01 13.89 -5.97
N LEU A 96 -22.72 12.72 -6.56
CA LEU A 96 -22.49 12.58 -7.99
C LEU A 96 -23.77 12.78 -8.81
N LEU A 97 -24.93 12.35 -8.31
CA LEU A 97 -26.22 12.59 -8.97
C LEU A 97 -26.60 14.08 -9.01
N THR A 98 -26.31 14.82 -7.94
CA THR A 98 -26.76 16.21 -7.79
C THR A 98 -25.82 17.21 -8.47
N ILE A 99 -24.52 17.08 -8.23
CA ILE A 99 -23.50 18.04 -8.71
C ILE A 99 -22.28 17.36 -9.32
N GLY A 100 -22.39 16.08 -9.68
CA GLY A 100 -21.31 15.34 -10.33
C GLY A 100 -20.85 16.00 -11.62
N GLY A 101 -19.57 15.83 -11.94
CA GLY A 101 -18.98 16.46 -13.12
C GLY A 101 -18.52 17.90 -12.89
N THR A 102 -18.66 18.44 -11.67
CA THR A 102 -18.20 19.79 -11.31
C THR A 102 -16.96 19.75 -10.41
N PHE A 103 -16.21 20.84 -10.34
CA PHE A 103 -15.10 20.93 -9.37
C PHE A 103 -15.62 20.92 -7.92
N LYS A 104 -16.84 21.43 -7.68
CA LYS A 104 -17.47 21.42 -6.36
C LYS A 104 -17.69 20.00 -5.84
N SER A 105 -18.10 19.05 -6.69
CA SER A 105 -18.27 17.65 -6.26
C SER A 105 -16.95 17.02 -5.80
N VAL A 106 -15.85 17.36 -6.48
CA VAL A 106 -14.51 16.89 -6.08
C VAL A 106 -14.15 17.44 -4.70
N VAL A 107 -14.27 18.76 -4.50
CA VAL A 107 -13.93 19.41 -3.22
C VAL A 107 -14.77 18.85 -2.08
N ILE A 108 -16.09 18.76 -2.24
CA ILE A 108 -17.00 18.23 -1.22
C ILE A 108 -16.68 16.77 -0.92
N SER A 109 -16.45 15.93 -1.94
CA SER A 109 -16.06 14.53 -1.75
C SER A 109 -14.77 14.39 -0.95
N PHE A 110 -13.77 15.23 -1.24
CA PHE A 110 -12.48 15.20 -0.58
C PHE A 110 -12.61 15.52 0.90
N PHE A 111 -13.25 16.64 1.24
CA PHE A 111 -13.43 17.06 2.64
C PHE A 111 -14.33 16.09 3.42
N PHE A 112 -15.43 15.64 2.84
CA PHE A 112 -16.33 14.70 3.50
C PHE A 112 -15.64 13.37 3.79
N LEU A 113 -15.02 12.73 2.78
CA LEU A 113 -14.42 11.40 2.94
C LEU A 113 -13.18 11.43 3.82
N MET A 114 -12.30 12.43 3.65
CA MET A 114 -11.14 12.59 4.53
C MET A 114 -11.56 12.94 5.95
N GLY A 115 -12.53 13.84 6.12
CA GLY A 115 -13.07 14.19 7.43
C GLY A 115 -13.70 13.00 8.15
N TYR A 116 -14.48 12.18 7.42
CA TYR A 116 -15.09 10.96 7.96
C TYR A 116 -14.04 9.92 8.34
N LEU A 117 -13.01 9.74 7.52
CA LEU A 117 -11.90 8.83 7.80
C LEU A 117 -11.11 9.27 9.04
N ILE A 118 -10.77 10.56 9.13
CA ILE A 118 -10.05 11.13 10.28
C ILE A 118 -10.89 11.03 11.55
N TYR A 119 -12.19 11.32 11.47
CA TYR A 119 -13.11 11.10 12.59
C TYR A 119 -13.13 9.63 13.02
N GLY A 120 -13.17 8.71 12.05
CA GLY A 120 -13.01 7.28 12.30
C GLY A 120 -11.72 6.93 13.04
N TYR A 121 -10.58 7.50 12.63
CA TYR A 121 -9.32 7.32 13.34
C TYR A 121 -9.33 7.91 14.75
N TYR A 122 -9.96 9.07 14.93
CA TYR A 122 -10.05 9.70 16.25
C TYR A 122 -10.85 8.86 17.24
N ILE A 123 -12.05 8.40 16.85
CA ILE A 123 -12.91 7.61 17.74
C ILE A 123 -12.41 6.17 17.94
N THR A 124 -11.58 5.66 17.03
CA THR A 124 -11.07 4.30 17.09
C THR A 124 -9.57 4.21 17.39
N GLY A 125 -8.88 5.31 17.66
CA GLY A 125 -7.43 5.33 17.85
C GLY A 125 -6.96 4.54 19.08
N THR A 126 -5.84 3.83 18.95
CA THR A 126 -5.16 3.05 20.00
C THR A 126 -3.66 3.17 19.82
N ASP A 127 -2.86 2.96 20.88
CA ASP A 127 -1.40 3.09 20.80
C ASP A 127 -0.71 1.99 19.98
N ASP A 128 -1.41 0.87 19.76
CA ASP A 128 -0.97 -0.22 18.90
C ASP A 128 -1.69 -0.23 17.56
N TYR A 129 -1.04 -0.82 16.55
CA TYR A 129 -1.63 -1.03 15.24
C TYR A 129 -2.83 -1.97 15.35
N ASP A 130 -4.01 -1.37 15.32
CA ASP A 130 -5.26 -2.08 15.39
C ASP A 130 -5.91 -2.19 14.03
N ILE A 131 -6.46 -3.37 13.85
CA ILE A 131 -7.09 -3.86 12.66
C ILE A 131 -8.56 -3.40 12.75
N LYS A 132 -9.05 -2.34 12.08
CA LYS A 132 -10.44 -1.79 12.33
C LYS A 132 -11.22 -1.46 11.05
N TRP A 133 -12.51 -1.12 11.17
CA TRP A 133 -13.37 -0.71 10.03
C TRP A 133 -12.82 0.52 9.28
N SER A 134 -11.98 1.33 9.95
CA SER A 134 -11.25 2.43 9.34
C SER A 134 -10.23 1.99 8.28
N MET A 135 -9.80 0.72 8.27
CA MET A 135 -8.89 0.17 7.25
C MET A 135 -9.53 0.06 5.86
N PRO A 136 -10.65 -0.66 5.64
CA PRO A 136 -11.31 -0.66 4.34
C PRO A 136 -11.82 0.73 3.98
N GLN A 137 -12.21 1.53 4.99
CA GLN A 137 -12.62 2.91 4.80
C GLN A 137 -11.51 3.79 4.20
N CYS A 138 -10.23 3.58 4.55
CA CYS A 138 -9.16 4.41 4.00
C CYS A 138 -9.00 4.18 2.48
N VAL A 139 -9.13 2.95 2.02
CA VAL A 139 -9.10 2.62 0.59
C VAL A 139 -10.35 3.10 -0.11
N LEU A 140 -11.52 2.95 0.52
CA LEU A 140 -12.79 3.48 0.02
C LEU A 140 -12.73 4.99 -0.18
N THR A 141 -12.09 5.70 0.76
CA THR A 141 -11.87 7.15 0.68
C THR A 141 -11.11 7.53 -0.59
N LEU A 142 -9.97 6.87 -0.88
CA LEU A 142 -9.22 7.10 -2.11
C LEU A 142 -10.04 6.76 -3.36
N ARG A 143 -10.75 5.62 -3.32
CA ARG A 143 -11.57 5.13 -4.43
C ARG A 143 -12.68 6.11 -4.79
N MET A 144 -13.39 6.65 -3.79
CA MET A 144 -14.51 7.57 -3.99
C MET A 144 -14.07 8.99 -4.36
N ILE A 145 -12.97 9.49 -3.78
CA ILE A 145 -12.35 10.75 -4.24
C ILE A 145 -11.90 10.60 -5.69
N GLY A 146 -11.24 9.49 -6.03
CA GLY A 146 -10.83 9.17 -7.40
C GLY A 146 -12.01 9.13 -8.36
N LEU A 147 -13.12 8.50 -7.96
CA LEU A 147 -14.36 8.48 -8.74
C LEU A 147 -14.90 9.89 -9.01
N ALA A 148 -14.94 10.76 -8.00
CA ALA A 148 -15.38 12.15 -8.20
C ALA A 148 -14.49 12.91 -9.19
N TYR A 149 -13.17 12.71 -9.12
CA TYR A 149 -12.24 13.26 -10.11
C TYR A 149 -12.45 12.68 -11.51
N ASP A 150 -12.68 11.37 -11.63
CA ASP A 150 -12.85 10.70 -12.92
C ASP A 150 -14.12 11.17 -13.63
N VAL A 151 -15.21 11.39 -12.90
CA VAL A 151 -16.46 11.98 -13.44
C VAL A 151 -16.25 13.45 -13.82
N PHE A 152 -15.54 14.24 -13.00
CA PHE A 152 -15.19 15.63 -13.30
C PHE A 152 -14.33 15.77 -14.55
N ASP A 153 -13.30 14.93 -14.70
CA ASP A 153 -12.44 14.95 -15.86
C ASP A 153 -13.15 14.45 -17.12
N GLY A 154 -14.15 13.57 -16.98
CA GLY A 154 -14.98 13.11 -18.10
C GLY A 154 -15.84 14.20 -18.74
N GLN A 155 -16.05 15.34 -18.06
CA GLN A 155 -16.77 16.50 -18.61
C GLN A 155 -15.86 17.43 -19.43
N LYS A 156 -14.55 17.22 -19.41
CA LYS A 156 -13.60 18.07 -20.14
C LYS A 156 -13.38 17.55 -21.57
N PRO A 157 -13.05 18.43 -22.53
CA PRO A 157 -12.60 18.03 -23.86
C PRO A 157 -11.38 17.09 -23.78
N VAL A 158 -11.35 16.05 -24.61
CA VAL A 158 -10.34 14.98 -24.59
C VAL A 158 -8.93 15.54 -24.84
N GLU A 159 -8.84 16.64 -25.59
CA GLU A 159 -7.60 17.33 -25.95
C GLU A 159 -6.94 17.99 -24.72
N LYS A 160 -7.75 18.40 -23.73
CA LYS A 160 -7.28 19.02 -22.48
C LYS A 160 -6.90 18.00 -21.42
N LEU A 161 -7.19 16.71 -21.64
CA LEU A 161 -6.87 15.64 -20.70
C LEU A 161 -5.44 15.15 -20.88
N SER A 162 -4.72 15.01 -19.76
CA SER A 162 -3.45 14.29 -19.74
C SER A 162 -3.65 12.80 -20.06
N ASN A 163 -2.56 12.12 -20.44
CA ASN A 163 -2.58 10.70 -20.77
C ASN A 163 -3.11 9.82 -19.61
N ASP A 164 -2.87 10.21 -18.36
CA ASP A 164 -3.40 9.50 -17.20
C ASP A 164 -4.92 9.70 -17.06
N GLN A 165 -5.38 10.95 -17.20
CA GLN A 165 -6.81 11.26 -17.12
C GLN A 165 -7.60 10.57 -18.22
N LYS A 166 -7.06 10.46 -19.44
CA LYS A 166 -7.72 9.71 -20.54
C LYS A 166 -7.99 8.25 -20.15
N LYS A 167 -7.10 7.63 -19.37
CA LYS A 167 -7.23 6.24 -18.93
C LYS A 167 -8.33 6.04 -17.89
N THR A 168 -8.64 7.03 -17.05
CA THR A 168 -9.58 6.89 -15.92
C THR A 168 -10.89 7.66 -16.09
N ALA A 169 -10.90 8.73 -16.90
CA ALA A 169 -12.05 9.62 -17.07
C ALA A 169 -13.33 8.89 -17.50
N LEU A 170 -14.43 9.24 -16.83
CA LEU A 170 -15.77 8.68 -16.99
C LEU A 170 -16.70 9.73 -17.60
N LYS A 171 -17.13 9.51 -18.85
CA LYS A 171 -18.03 10.43 -19.56
C LYS A 171 -19.43 10.50 -18.95
N LYS A 172 -19.89 9.41 -18.34
CA LYS A 172 -21.20 9.28 -17.70
C LYS A 172 -21.01 9.03 -16.21
N CYS A 173 -21.93 9.54 -15.39
CA CYS A 173 -22.01 9.17 -13.99
C CYS A 173 -22.38 7.68 -13.89
N PRO A 174 -21.64 6.87 -13.11
CA PRO A 174 -22.03 5.48 -12.87
C PRO A 174 -23.30 5.42 -12.02
N SER A 175 -24.06 4.34 -12.23
CA SER A 175 -25.22 3.97 -11.42
C SER A 175 -24.82 3.53 -10.01
N LEU A 176 -25.76 3.54 -9.07
CA LEU A 176 -25.50 3.04 -7.71
C LEU A 176 -25.02 1.59 -7.71
N LEU A 177 -25.53 0.78 -8.64
CA LEU A 177 -25.16 -0.62 -8.77
C LEU A 177 -23.70 -0.79 -9.20
N GLU A 178 -23.22 0.03 -10.15
CA GLU A 178 -21.81 0.04 -10.54
C GLU A 178 -20.91 0.57 -9.41
N VAL A 179 -21.32 1.64 -8.72
CA VAL A 179 -20.56 2.20 -7.58
C VAL A 179 -20.45 1.19 -6.43
N ALA A 180 -21.56 0.53 -6.08
CA ALA A 180 -21.56 -0.50 -5.05
C ALA A 180 -20.78 -1.75 -5.50
N GLY A 181 -20.97 -2.21 -6.74
CA GLY A 181 -20.23 -3.34 -7.29
C GLY A 181 -18.73 -3.11 -7.35
N HIS A 182 -18.29 -1.89 -7.68
CA HIS A 182 -16.88 -1.47 -7.64
C HIS A 182 -16.34 -1.44 -6.21
N THR A 183 -17.16 -0.95 -5.28
CA THR A 183 -16.79 -0.84 -3.88
C THR A 183 -16.55 -2.20 -3.27
N TYR A 184 -17.51 -3.10 -3.44
CA TYR A 184 -17.57 -4.40 -2.80
C TYR A 184 -16.97 -5.53 -3.66
N PHE A 185 -16.24 -5.19 -4.72
CA PHE A 185 -15.64 -6.16 -5.64
C PHE A 185 -14.69 -7.14 -4.92
N LEU A 186 -15.08 -8.43 -4.95
CA LEU A 186 -14.40 -9.53 -4.27
C LEU A 186 -14.02 -9.20 -2.83
N GLU A 187 -14.96 -8.59 -2.13
CA GLU A 187 -15.09 -8.81 -0.71
C GLU A 187 -15.99 -10.05 -0.55
N ASP A 188 -15.92 -10.69 0.60
CA ASP A 188 -15.75 -12.14 0.66
C ASP A 188 -17.09 -12.90 1.10
N LEU A 189 -17.30 -14.24 1.11
CA LEU A 189 -18.50 -14.97 1.66
C LEU A 189 -18.16 -16.32 2.37
N TRP A 190 -18.65 -16.68 3.60
CA TRP A 190 -19.79 -17.61 3.90
C TRP A 190 -20.10 -17.79 5.43
N TRP A 191 -21.35 -18.19 5.72
CA TRP A 191 -22.15 -18.40 6.95
C TRP A 191 -21.73 -19.46 8.00
N ALA A 192 -21.80 -19.09 9.29
CA ALA A 192 -22.25 -19.97 10.39
C ALA A 192 -22.71 -19.15 11.62
N HIS A 193 -23.85 -19.54 12.17
CA HIS A 193 -24.49 -19.05 13.39
C HIS A 193 -23.51 -18.87 14.57
N SER A 194 -23.45 -17.67 15.18
CA SER A 194 -23.24 -17.55 16.63
C SER A 194 -23.68 -16.16 17.13
N ARG A 195 -24.82 -16.14 17.83
CA ARG A 195 -25.28 -15.01 18.64
C ARG A 195 -24.53 -15.08 19.98
N ASN A 196 -24.12 -13.91 20.48
CA ASN A 196 -23.44 -13.62 21.76
C ASN A 196 -21.91 -13.62 21.73
N SER A 197 -21.34 -12.42 21.56
CA SER A 197 -20.17 -12.04 22.37
C SER A 197 -19.97 -10.53 22.42
N TYR A 198 -20.15 -9.98 23.63
CA TYR A 198 -19.78 -8.62 24.02
C TYR A 198 -18.26 -8.53 24.12
N ASN A 199 -17.57 -8.38 22.99
CA ASN A 199 -16.26 -7.71 22.96
C ASN A 199 -15.92 -7.32 21.52
N LYS A 200 -16.25 -6.07 21.21
CA LYS A 200 -15.85 -5.35 20.02
C LYS A 200 -14.36 -5.03 20.16
N ARG A 201 -13.49 -5.65 19.36
CA ARG A 201 -12.29 -5.00 18.83
C ARG A 201 -11.57 -5.92 17.85
N ASN A 202 -11.14 -5.26 16.79
CA ASN A 202 -10.10 -5.68 15.87
C ASN A 202 -10.54 -6.64 14.75
N ARG A 203 -10.69 -6.17 13.50
CA ARG A 203 -10.90 -6.94 12.27
C ARG A 203 -10.44 -6.19 10.99
N THR A 204 -9.75 -6.82 10.01
CA THR A 204 -9.01 -6.17 8.88
C THR A 204 -9.52 -6.69 7.55
N LEU A 205 -9.37 -5.85 6.52
CA LEU A 205 -9.58 -6.10 5.10
C LEU A 205 -8.53 -5.24 4.37
N LEU A 206 -7.71 -5.88 3.55
CA LEU A 206 -6.65 -5.21 2.77
C LEU A 206 -7.15 -5.01 1.35
N ILE A 207 -7.78 -3.86 1.12
CA ILE A 207 -8.42 -3.53 -0.15
C ILE A 207 -7.43 -2.86 -1.09
N ARG A 208 -7.46 -3.25 -2.36
CA ARG A 208 -6.69 -2.63 -3.44
C ARG A 208 -7.39 -1.40 -4.00
N GLN A 209 -6.62 -0.34 -4.22
CA GLN A 209 -7.08 0.84 -4.96
C GLN A 209 -7.01 0.54 -6.47
N PHE A 210 -8.08 0.78 -7.21
CA PHE A 210 -8.07 0.80 -8.68
C PHE A 210 -9.21 1.67 -9.24
N PRO A 211 -9.07 2.24 -10.44
CA PRO A 211 -10.07 3.15 -11.02
C PRO A 211 -11.38 2.44 -11.39
N MET A 212 -12.50 3.14 -11.27
CA MET A 212 -13.83 2.67 -11.66
C MET A 212 -13.87 2.23 -13.13
N LYS A 213 -13.22 2.98 -14.02
CA LYS A 213 -13.17 2.64 -15.45
C LYS A 213 -12.60 1.25 -15.72
N ARG A 214 -11.63 0.79 -14.92
CA ARG A 214 -11.10 -0.58 -15.04
C ARG A 214 -12.15 -1.62 -14.64
N TYR A 215 -12.91 -1.34 -13.59
CA TYR A 215 -13.99 -2.21 -13.12
C TYR A 215 -15.11 -2.34 -14.17
N VAL A 216 -15.61 -1.23 -14.69
CA VAL A 216 -16.64 -1.23 -15.73
C VAL A 216 -16.17 -1.98 -16.97
N ASN A 217 -14.94 -1.68 -17.45
CA ASN A 217 -14.34 -2.40 -18.56
C ASN A 217 -14.24 -3.92 -18.32
N PHE A 218 -13.91 -4.34 -17.10
CA PHE A 218 -13.89 -5.75 -16.72
C PHE A 218 -15.27 -6.41 -16.79
N ILE A 219 -16.31 -5.74 -16.27
CA ILE A 219 -17.69 -6.24 -16.30
C ILE A 219 -18.21 -6.36 -17.74
N ASP A 220 -17.88 -5.38 -18.57
CA ASP A 220 -18.21 -5.35 -20.00
C ASP A 220 -17.39 -6.34 -20.84
N GLY A 221 -16.35 -6.94 -20.29
CA GLY A 221 -15.43 -7.82 -21.02
C GLY A 221 -14.47 -7.09 -21.97
N ASN A 222 -14.33 -5.77 -21.82
CA ASN A 222 -13.47 -4.90 -22.62
C ASN A 222 -12.06 -4.83 -22.02
N PHE A 223 -11.12 -5.56 -22.61
CA PHE A 223 -9.75 -5.62 -22.11
C PHE A 223 -8.73 -4.98 -23.06
N PRO A 224 -7.62 -4.42 -22.55
CA PRO A 224 -6.57 -3.85 -23.38
C PRO A 224 -5.98 -4.90 -24.32
N GLY A 225 -5.98 -4.63 -25.64
CA GLY A 225 -5.27 -5.46 -26.62
C GLY A 225 -6.07 -6.58 -27.30
N LYS A 226 -7.22 -7.00 -26.76
CA LYS A 226 -8.23 -7.87 -27.41
C LYS A 226 -9.45 -8.03 -26.47
N PRO A 227 -10.69 -8.16 -26.97
CA PRO A 227 -11.77 -8.70 -26.16
C PRO A 227 -11.41 -10.13 -25.77
N LEU A 228 -11.45 -10.44 -24.49
CA LEU A 228 -11.19 -11.80 -24.00
C LEU A 228 -12.35 -12.71 -24.40
N SER A 229 -12.30 -13.21 -25.64
CA SER A 229 -13.15 -14.31 -26.11
C SER A 229 -12.63 -15.60 -25.49
N GLY A 230 -13.37 -16.15 -24.51
CA GLY A 230 -13.08 -17.44 -23.88
C GLY A 230 -12.60 -17.38 -22.42
N LYS A 231 -12.12 -18.52 -21.91
CA LYS A 231 -11.55 -18.68 -20.56
C LYS A 231 -10.01 -18.50 -20.64
N PRO A 232 -9.44 -17.30 -20.46
CA PRO A 232 -8.00 -17.10 -20.27
C PRO A 232 -7.44 -18.06 -19.24
N SER A 233 -6.22 -18.52 -19.47
CA SER A 233 -5.42 -19.25 -18.49
C SER A 233 -4.95 -18.30 -17.38
N CYS A 234 -5.89 -17.81 -16.57
CA CYS A 234 -5.63 -16.93 -15.43
C CYS A 234 -5.47 -17.70 -14.12
N ILE A 235 -5.98 -18.94 -14.03
CA ILE A 235 -5.94 -19.76 -12.82
C ILE A 235 -4.50 -20.06 -12.42
N GLY A 236 -3.66 -20.49 -13.35
CA GLY A 236 -2.25 -20.77 -13.08
C GLY A 236 -1.49 -19.53 -12.58
N ALA A 237 -1.76 -18.37 -13.18
CA ALA A 237 -1.18 -17.10 -12.74
C ALA A 237 -1.64 -16.70 -11.33
N GLY A 238 -2.94 -16.88 -11.02
CA GLY A 238 -3.51 -16.62 -9.70
C GLY A 238 -2.96 -17.54 -8.61
N LEU A 239 -2.79 -18.83 -8.91
CA LEU A 239 -2.17 -19.80 -8.00
C LEU A 239 -0.68 -19.52 -7.79
N LYS A 240 0.07 -19.14 -8.84
CA LYS A 240 1.47 -18.71 -8.68
C LYS A 240 1.59 -17.50 -7.75
N ARG A 241 0.64 -16.55 -7.85
CA ARG A 241 0.58 -15.38 -6.96
C ARG A 241 0.22 -15.78 -5.53
N LEU A 242 -0.72 -16.72 -5.35
CA LEU A 242 -1.04 -17.34 -4.05
C LEU A 242 0.20 -17.93 -3.39
N SER A 243 0.92 -18.79 -4.11
CA SER A 243 2.12 -19.47 -3.60
C SER A 243 3.19 -18.46 -3.18
N SER A 244 3.36 -17.37 -3.94
CA SER A 244 4.27 -16.28 -3.58
C SER A 244 3.84 -15.60 -2.28
N GLY A 245 2.54 -15.35 -2.11
CA GLY A 245 1.98 -14.75 -0.89
C GLY A 245 2.14 -15.65 0.34
N ILE A 246 1.86 -16.95 0.21
CA ILE A 246 2.07 -17.94 1.28
C ILE A 246 3.55 -18.02 1.66
N LEU A 247 4.46 -18.06 0.69
CA LEU A 247 5.90 -18.08 0.94
C LEU A 247 6.36 -16.85 1.74
N ILE A 248 5.93 -15.64 1.33
CA ILE A 248 6.26 -14.40 2.04
C ILE A 248 5.63 -14.37 3.44
N LEU A 249 4.42 -14.91 3.62
CA LEU A 249 3.79 -15.04 4.93
C LEU A 249 4.60 -15.97 5.86
N SER A 250 5.09 -17.09 5.34
CA SER A 250 5.95 -18.02 6.09
C SER A 250 7.26 -17.36 6.48
N ILE A 251 7.90 -16.61 5.57
CA ILE A 251 9.12 -15.86 5.86
C ILE A 251 8.85 -14.79 6.93
N TYR A 252 7.72 -14.10 6.86
CA TYR A 252 7.30 -13.16 7.92
C TYR A 252 7.16 -13.86 9.27
N GLN A 253 6.45 -14.99 9.33
CA GLN A 253 6.22 -15.71 10.58
C GLN A 253 7.53 -16.18 11.22
N LEU A 254 8.43 -16.75 10.43
CA LEU A 254 9.77 -17.15 10.88
C LEU A 254 10.59 -15.94 11.30
N GLY A 255 10.62 -14.88 10.49
CA GLY A 255 11.36 -13.65 10.79
C GLY A 255 10.90 -12.98 12.08
N ASN A 256 9.59 -12.92 12.31
CA ASN A 256 8.99 -12.33 13.52
C ASN A 256 9.27 -13.16 14.78
N MET A 257 9.55 -14.47 14.64
CA MET A 257 9.99 -15.31 15.77
C MET A 257 11.40 -14.94 16.23
N PHE A 258 12.31 -14.62 15.30
CA PHE A 258 13.70 -14.27 15.61
C PHE A 258 13.90 -12.78 15.92
N ILE A 259 13.18 -11.90 15.24
CA ILE A 259 13.33 -10.44 15.31
C ILE A 259 11.94 -9.83 15.58
N PRO A 260 11.33 -10.09 16.75
CA PRO A 260 10.04 -9.51 17.08
C PRO A 260 10.18 -8.01 17.34
N GLU A 261 9.13 -7.24 17.08
CA GLU A 261 9.12 -5.78 17.30
C GLU A 261 9.57 -5.37 18.71
N LYS A 262 9.14 -6.11 19.75
CA LYS A 262 9.54 -5.89 21.15
C LYS A 262 11.05 -5.94 21.39
N MET A 263 11.80 -6.63 20.53
CA MET A 263 13.26 -6.71 20.64
C MET A 263 13.89 -5.33 20.42
N LEU A 264 13.36 -4.51 19.51
CA LEU A 264 13.92 -3.18 19.24
C LEU A 264 13.79 -2.21 20.44
N LEU A 265 12.88 -2.51 21.36
CA LEU A 265 12.63 -1.72 22.57
C LEU A 265 13.26 -2.36 23.81
N SER A 266 14.01 -3.45 23.65
CA SER A 266 14.58 -4.19 24.78
C SER A 266 15.93 -3.62 25.23
N PRO A 267 16.28 -3.76 26.52
CA PRO A 267 17.62 -3.41 27.01
C PRO A 267 18.74 -4.21 26.32
N GLU A 268 18.45 -5.42 25.83
CA GLU A 268 19.42 -6.24 25.09
C GLU A 268 19.82 -5.57 23.77
N TYR A 269 18.83 -5.05 23.03
CA TYR A 269 19.09 -4.33 21.78
C TYR A 269 19.92 -3.06 22.02
N GLU A 270 19.65 -2.34 23.10
CA GLU A 270 20.42 -1.15 23.50
C GLU A 270 21.89 -1.46 23.77
N ASN A 271 22.23 -2.66 24.25
CA ASN A 271 23.60 -3.09 24.53
C ASN A 271 24.36 -3.59 23.30
N PHE A 272 23.70 -3.83 22.16
CA PHE A 272 24.39 -4.21 20.93
C PHE A 272 25.24 -3.07 20.37
N HIS A 273 26.35 -3.41 19.71
CA HIS A 273 27.15 -2.43 18.98
C HIS A 273 26.37 -1.85 17.78
N LEU A 274 26.73 -0.64 17.35
CA LEU A 274 25.97 0.14 16.38
C LEU A 274 25.70 -0.61 15.07
N LEU A 275 26.70 -1.28 14.49
CA LEU A 275 26.53 -2.02 13.24
C LEU A 275 25.50 -3.15 13.38
N LYS A 276 25.51 -3.89 14.50
CA LYS A 276 24.52 -4.96 14.75
C LYS A 276 23.12 -4.38 14.92
N LYS A 277 22.98 -3.25 15.63
CA LYS A 277 21.70 -2.53 15.76
C LYS A 277 21.13 -2.13 14.39
N LEU A 278 21.96 -1.56 13.52
CA LEU A 278 21.56 -1.11 12.18
C LEU A 278 21.15 -2.28 11.27
N ILE A 279 21.93 -3.37 11.26
CA ILE A 279 21.59 -4.58 10.49
C ILE A 279 20.27 -5.18 10.97
N ILE A 280 20.09 -5.31 12.29
CA ILE A 280 18.85 -5.82 12.88
C ILE A 280 17.67 -4.92 12.52
N LEU A 281 17.84 -3.60 12.59
CA LEU A 281 16.79 -2.63 12.25
C LEU A 281 16.37 -2.73 10.78
N GLY A 282 17.34 -2.89 9.87
CA GLY A 282 17.08 -3.12 8.45
C GLY A 282 16.31 -4.41 8.18
N LEU A 283 16.79 -5.52 8.74
CA LEU A 283 16.14 -6.83 8.62
C LEU A 283 14.73 -6.80 9.20
N TRP A 284 14.56 -6.22 10.40
CA TRP A 284 13.27 -6.04 11.03
C TRP A 284 12.31 -5.26 10.15
N GLY A 285 12.74 -4.11 9.60
CA GLY A 285 11.86 -3.27 8.79
C GLY A 285 11.35 -3.99 7.53
N LYS A 286 12.21 -4.80 6.90
CA LYS A 286 11.83 -5.64 5.76
C LYS A 286 10.83 -6.73 6.16
N ILE A 287 11.09 -7.43 7.26
CA ILE A 287 10.19 -8.46 7.82
C ILE A 287 8.83 -7.83 8.18
N ALA A 288 8.83 -6.65 8.82
CA ALA A 288 7.63 -5.96 9.25
C ALA A 288 6.69 -5.64 8.07
N LEU A 289 7.23 -5.38 6.86
CA LEU A 289 6.43 -5.17 5.66
C LEU A 289 5.89 -6.46 5.03
N PHE A 290 6.53 -7.61 5.25
CA PHE A 290 6.13 -8.87 4.63
C PHE A 290 4.72 -9.33 5.02
N LYS A 291 4.21 -8.97 6.21
CA LYS A 291 2.79 -9.24 6.56
C LYS A 291 1.80 -8.55 5.62
N TYR A 292 2.07 -7.29 5.23
CA TYR A 292 1.22 -6.55 4.29
C TYR A 292 1.40 -7.07 2.86
N ILE A 293 2.65 -7.29 2.45
CA ILE A 293 2.98 -7.82 1.11
C ILE A 293 2.34 -9.20 0.91
N ALA A 294 2.42 -10.10 1.90
CA ALA A 294 1.79 -11.41 1.82
C ALA A 294 0.29 -11.31 1.56
N CYS A 295 -0.42 -10.50 2.34
CA CYS A 295 -1.85 -10.31 2.15
C CYS A 295 -2.20 -9.68 0.80
N TRP A 296 -1.39 -8.73 0.29
CA TRP A 296 -1.57 -8.19 -1.06
C TRP A 296 -1.37 -9.27 -2.12
N LEU A 297 -0.31 -10.08 -2.03
CA LEU A 297 -0.03 -11.16 -2.98
C LEU A 297 -1.16 -12.20 -3.02
N ILE A 298 -1.65 -12.64 -1.86
CA ILE A 298 -2.78 -13.59 -1.76
C ILE A 298 -4.03 -12.96 -2.37
N SER A 299 -4.36 -11.72 -2.01
CA SER A 299 -5.53 -11.04 -2.57
C SER A 299 -5.39 -10.81 -4.09
N GLU A 300 -4.19 -10.49 -4.57
CA GLU A 300 -3.88 -10.38 -5.99
C GLU A 300 -4.17 -11.66 -6.76
N GLY A 301 -3.83 -12.82 -6.21
CA GLY A 301 -4.15 -14.09 -6.84
C GLY A 301 -5.64 -14.31 -7.09
N SER A 302 -6.52 -13.97 -6.14
CA SER A 302 -7.97 -14.10 -6.33
C SER A 302 -8.50 -13.17 -7.43
N CYS A 303 -8.02 -11.92 -7.52
CA CYS A 303 -8.43 -11.04 -8.62
C CYS A 303 -7.89 -11.46 -9.97
N ILE A 304 -6.65 -11.99 -10.03
CA ILE A 304 -6.12 -12.57 -11.27
C ILE A 304 -7.09 -13.66 -11.77
N MET A 305 -7.62 -14.50 -10.86
CA MET A 305 -8.55 -15.57 -11.21
C MET A 305 -9.90 -15.08 -11.75
N THR A 306 -10.37 -13.89 -11.37
CA THR A 306 -11.56 -13.28 -12.04
C THR A 306 -11.27 -12.84 -13.47
N GLY A 307 -10.02 -12.48 -13.76
CA GLY A 307 -9.58 -11.90 -15.02
C GLY A 307 -9.47 -10.37 -15.01
N MET A 308 -9.86 -9.70 -13.92
CA MET A 308 -9.85 -8.23 -13.82
C MET A 308 -8.45 -7.61 -14.00
N THR A 309 -7.40 -8.32 -13.60
CA THR A 309 -6.04 -7.80 -13.60
C THR A 309 -5.34 -7.90 -14.96
N TYR A 310 -6.03 -8.39 -15.98
CA TYR A 310 -5.46 -8.46 -17.32
C TYR A 310 -5.01 -7.07 -17.81
N ASN A 311 -3.84 -7.03 -18.43
CA ASN A 311 -3.19 -5.79 -18.83
C ASN A 311 -2.54 -5.87 -20.22
N GLY A 312 -3.06 -6.76 -21.08
CA GLY A 312 -2.52 -7.01 -22.42
C GLY A 312 -1.52 -8.17 -22.43
N THR A 313 -0.71 -8.23 -23.49
CA THR A 313 0.36 -9.24 -23.65
C THR A 313 1.74 -8.59 -23.58
N ASP A 314 2.76 -9.34 -23.18
CA ASP A 314 4.15 -8.92 -23.29
C ASP A 314 4.67 -9.03 -24.74
N GLN A 315 5.95 -8.74 -24.94
CA GLN A 315 6.61 -8.82 -26.26
C GLN A 315 6.65 -10.26 -26.79
N ASP A 316 6.61 -11.25 -25.89
CA ASP A 316 6.63 -12.68 -26.20
C ASP A 316 5.21 -13.25 -26.42
N GLY A 317 4.18 -12.41 -26.32
CA GLY A 317 2.78 -12.80 -26.50
C GLY A 317 2.11 -13.41 -25.26
N ASN A 318 2.78 -13.44 -24.10
CA ASN A 318 2.20 -13.96 -22.87
C ASN A 318 1.25 -12.94 -22.23
N ASN A 319 0.16 -13.44 -21.66
CA ASN A 319 -0.82 -12.62 -20.94
C ASN A 319 -0.22 -11.99 -19.67
N GLN A 320 -0.32 -10.68 -19.54
CA GLN A 320 0.11 -9.94 -18.36
C GLN A 320 -1.07 -9.77 -17.38
N TRP A 321 -0.85 -10.15 -16.13
CA TRP A 321 -1.85 -10.16 -15.05
C TRP A 321 -1.54 -9.15 -13.93
N ASP A 322 -0.85 -8.07 -14.26
CA ASP A 322 -0.29 -7.09 -13.31
C ASP A 322 -1.13 -5.80 -13.19
N GLY A 323 -2.32 -5.74 -13.81
CA GLY A 323 -3.14 -4.53 -13.91
C GLY A 323 -3.66 -3.97 -12.58
N CYS A 324 -3.59 -4.77 -11.51
CA CYS A 324 -3.88 -4.36 -10.13
C CYS A 324 -2.76 -4.77 -9.16
N ALA A 325 -1.54 -5.00 -9.64
CA ALA A 325 -0.41 -5.38 -8.81
C ALA A 325 -0.05 -4.23 -7.85
N ASN A 326 -0.05 -4.52 -6.55
CA ASN A 326 0.31 -3.56 -5.52
C ASN A 326 1.78 -3.68 -5.10
N VAL A 327 2.45 -4.77 -5.48
CA VAL A 327 3.86 -5.00 -5.20
C VAL A 327 4.59 -5.69 -6.35
N LYS A 328 5.76 -5.17 -6.73
CA LYS A 328 6.71 -5.86 -7.62
C LYS A 328 7.76 -6.54 -6.77
N LEU A 329 7.49 -7.79 -6.37
CA LEU A 329 8.26 -8.50 -5.35
C LEU A 329 9.75 -8.61 -5.67
N TRP A 330 10.09 -8.88 -6.94
CA TRP A 330 11.49 -8.97 -7.36
C TRP A 330 12.20 -7.62 -7.24
N ASP A 331 11.63 -6.56 -7.82
CA ASP A 331 12.19 -5.21 -7.77
C ASP A 331 12.33 -4.71 -6.33
N PHE A 332 11.31 -4.94 -5.49
CA PHE A 332 11.33 -4.58 -4.07
C PHE A 332 12.49 -5.25 -3.33
N ASN A 333 12.76 -6.52 -3.61
CA ASN A 333 13.82 -7.26 -2.93
C ASN A 333 15.21 -7.02 -3.50
N THR A 334 15.34 -6.61 -4.76
CA THR A 334 16.63 -6.52 -5.46
C THR A 334 17.10 -5.09 -5.74
N THR A 335 16.21 -4.10 -5.68
CA THR A 335 16.58 -2.70 -5.91
C THR A 335 17.60 -2.19 -4.90
N THR A 336 18.48 -1.31 -5.39
CA THR A 336 19.56 -0.63 -4.66
C THR A 336 19.29 0.86 -4.47
N THR A 337 18.06 1.31 -4.72
CA THR A 337 17.62 2.72 -4.56
C THR A 337 16.30 2.80 -3.80
N PHE A 338 16.12 3.88 -3.03
CA PHE A 338 14.87 4.21 -2.36
C PHE A 338 13.75 4.50 -3.35
N GLU A 339 14.05 5.16 -4.48
CA GLU A 339 13.07 5.34 -5.54
C GLU A 339 12.52 4.00 -6.05
N GLY A 340 13.39 2.99 -6.18
CA GLY A 340 12.98 1.65 -6.57
C GLY A 340 12.09 0.97 -5.53
N ILE A 341 12.35 1.17 -4.23
CA ILE A 341 11.48 0.68 -3.15
C ILE A 341 10.09 1.32 -3.26
N ILE A 342 10.01 2.65 -3.36
CA ILE A 342 8.73 3.38 -3.45
C ILE A 342 7.95 2.97 -4.71
N LYS A 343 8.62 2.79 -5.85
CA LYS A 343 7.98 2.38 -7.11
C LYS A 343 7.52 0.92 -7.12
N SER A 344 8.07 0.07 -6.26
CA SER A 344 7.77 -1.37 -6.21
C SER A 344 6.84 -1.75 -5.06
N PHE A 345 6.58 -0.84 -4.13
CA PHE A 345 5.71 -1.05 -2.96
C PHE A 345 4.47 -0.15 -3.00
N ASN A 346 3.31 -0.70 -2.61
CA ASN A 346 2.02 0.00 -2.59
C ASN A 346 1.69 0.76 -3.89
N ILE A 347 1.92 0.10 -5.02
CA ILE A 347 1.96 0.71 -6.36
C ILE A 347 0.68 1.47 -6.68
N ASN A 348 -0.50 0.90 -6.41
CA ASN A 348 -1.75 1.55 -6.78
C ASN A 348 -2.01 2.82 -5.97
N THR A 349 -1.67 2.82 -4.67
CA THR A 349 -1.79 4.02 -3.82
C THR A 349 -0.81 5.10 -4.27
N ASN A 350 0.42 4.73 -4.61
CA ASN A 350 1.42 5.66 -5.15
C ASN A 350 0.98 6.25 -6.51
N LEU A 351 0.42 5.43 -7.39
CA LEU A 351 -0.17 5.90 -8.65
C LEU A 351 -1.35 6.85 -8.41
N TRP A 352 -2.23 6.51 -7.48
CA TRP A 352 -3.35 7.35 -7.08
C TRP A 352 -2.88 8.71 -6.55
N ALA A 353 -1.96 8.72 -5.58
CA ALA A 353 -1.42 9.95 -5.01
C ALA A 353 -0.71 10.79 -6.08
N GLY A 354 0.02 10.14 -6.99
CA GLY A 354 0.63 10.76 -8.15
C GLY A 354 -0.38 11.46 -9.08
N GLN A 355 -1.52 10.83 -9.35
CA GLN A 355 -2.52 11.30 -10.32
C GLN A 355 -3.51 12.31 -9.73
N TYR A 356 -4.00 12.05 -8.53
CA TYR A 356 -5.11 12.79 -7.91
C TYR A 356 -4.65 13.85 -6.91
N VAL A 357 -3.39 13.82 -6.45
CA VAL A 357 -2.82 14.85 -5.56
C VAL A 357 -1.64 15.54 -6.24
N PHE A 358 -0.51 14.84 -6.42
CA PHE A 358 0.73 15.44 -6.90
C PHE A 358 0.58 16.18 -8.23
N LYS A 359 0.02 15.53 -9.27
CA LYS A 359 -0.18 16.15 -10.58
C LYS A 359 -1.26 17.24 -10.57
N ARG A 360 -2.18 17.23 -9.60
CA ARG A 360 -3.20 18.28 -9.42
C ARG A 360 -2.63 19.52 -8.77
N LEU A 361 -1.55 19.39 -8.00
CA LEU A 361 -0.82 20.49 -7.38
C LEU A 361 0.23 21.14 -8.29
N LYS A 362 0.26 20.81 -9.59
CA LYS A 362 1.19 21.41 -10.57
C LYS A 362 1.08 22.94 -10.65
N PHE A 363 -0.07 23.51 -10.35
CA PHE A 363 -0.28 24.96 -10.37
C PHE A 363 0.58 25.71 -9.33
N LEU A 364 1.13 25.01 -8.33
CA LEU A 364 2.05 25.59 -7.33
C LEU A 364 3.44 25.90 -7.89
N GLY A 365 3.76 25.48 -9.11
CA GLY A 365 5.01 25.83 -9.81
C GLY A 365 6.30 25.19 -9.23
N ASN A 366 6.21 24.42 -8.15
CA ASN A 366 7.37 23.77 -7.52
C ASN A 366 7.12 22.29 -7.22
N ARG A 367 7.95 21.42 -7.81
CA ARG A 367 7.90 19.97 -7.64
C ARG A 367 8.02 19.53 -6.18
N TYR A 368 8.89 20.16 -5.40
CA TYR A 368 9.11 19.80 -3.99
C TYR A 368 7.91 20.15 -3.12
N ILE A 369 7.23 21.27 -3.42
CA ILE A 369 5.98 21.63 -2.72
C ILE A 369 4.88 20.62 -3.07
N SER A 370 4.71 20.27 -4.35
CA SER A 370 3.74 19.24 -4.75
C SER A 370 4.05 17.89 -4.11
N GLN A 371 5.33 17.50 -4.03
CA GLN A 371 5.76 16.24 -3.41
C GLN A 371 5.51 16.26 -1.89
N GLY A 372 5.95 17.30 -1.19
CA GLY A 372 5.75 17.45 0.25
C GLY A 372 4.27 17.45 0.63
N ALA A 373 3.42 18.17 -0.11
CA ALA A 373 1.97 18.16 0.10
C ALA A 373 1.34 16.78 -0.16
N THR A 374 1.85 16.03 -1.14
CA THR A 374 1.39 14.67 -1.42
C THR A 374 1.77 13.69 -0.30
N LEU A 375 2.99 13.79 0.22
CA LEU A 375 3.45 12.95 1.35
C LEU A 375 2.74 13.32 2.65
N LEU A 376 2.46 14.61 2.88
CA LEU A 376 1.63 15.06 4.00
C LEU A 376 0.20 14.52 3.88
N PHE A 377 -0.38 14.56 2.69
CA PHE A 377 -1.69 13.92 2.44
C PHE A 377 -1.65 12.43 2.79
N LEU A 378 -0.61 11.69 2.37
CA LEU A 378 -0.47 10.28 2.68
C LEU A 378 -0.30 10.03 4.19
N ALA A 379 0.43 10.89 4.90
CA ALA A 379 0.55 10.83 6.36
C ALA A 379 -0.82 10.96 7.04
N ILE A 380 -1.60 11.98 6.68
CA ILE A 380 -2.95 12.22 7.21
C ILE A 380 -3.90 11.07 6.85
N TRP A 381 -3.80 10.56 5.62
CA TRP A 381 -4.60 9.43 5.15
C TRP A 381 -4.30 8.14 5.91
N HIS A 382 -3.05 7.93 6.33
CA HIS A 382 -2.68 6.79 7.16
C HIS A 382 -3.20 6.91 8.60
N GLY A 383 -3.24 8.12 9.17
CA GLY A 383 -3.90 8.39 10.44
C GLY A 383 -3.29 9.53 11.25
N LEU A 384 -3.62 9.54 12.54
CA LEU A 384 -3.27 10.62 13.47
C LEU A 384 -2.00 10.36 14.29
N HIS A 385 -1.43 9.16 14.21
CA HIS A 385 -0.20 8.83 14.93
C HIS A 385 1.00 9.59 14.37
N SER A 386 1.84 10.13 15.26
CA SER A 386 3.02 10.93 14.89
C SER A 386 4.02 10.14 14.03
N GLY A 387 4.06 8.82 14.20
CA GLY A 387 4.91 7.91 13.44
C GLY A 387 4.70 7.99 11.92
N TYR A 388 3.45 8.18 11.46
CA TYR A 388 3.17 8.35 10.03
C TYR A 388 3.82 9.61 9.47
N TYR A 389 3.67 10.74 10.16
CA TYR A 389 4.25 12.02 9.75
C TYR A 389 5.79 11.95 9.69
N MET A 390 6.41 11.32 10.69
CA MET A 390 7.87 11.14 10.70
C MET A 390 8.34 10.24 9.56
N CYS A 391 7.66 9.13 9.28
CA CYS A 391 8.03 8.25 8.17
C CYS A 391 7.96 8.96 6.81
N PHE A 392 6.88 9.69 6.54
CA PHE A 392 6.72 10.42 5.27
C PHE A 392 7.65 11.63 5.15
N LEU A 393 8.02 12.26 6.28
CA LEU A 393 9.07 13.27 6.31
C LEU A 393 10.45 12.66 5.96
N LEU A 394 10.76 11.50 6.54
CA LEU A 394 11.98 10.75 6.23
C LEU A 394 12.00 10.34 4.75
N GLU A 395 10.88 9.86 4.20
CA GLU A 395 10.75 9.57 2.77
C GLU A 395 11.08 10.79 1.90
N PHE A 396 10.54 11.97 2.24
CA PHE A 396 10.80 13.20 1.50
C PHE A 396 12.29 13.55 1.47
N ILE A 397 12.94 13.56 2.64
CA ILE A 397 14.35 13.99 2.75
C ILE A 397 15.31 12.94 2.17
N VAL A 398 15.00 11.65 2.29
CA VAL A 398 15.79 10.56 1.69
C VAL A 398 15.70 10.62 0.17
N MET A 399 14.51 10.87 -0.38
CA MET A 399 14.35 11.04 -1.83
C MET A 399 15.06 12.29 -2.35
N TYR A 400 15.07 13.38 -1.58
CA TYR A 400 15.87 14.55 -1.89
C TYR A 400 17.37 14.22 -1.90
N PHE A 401 17.86 13.53 -0.86
CA PHE A 401 19.24 13.07 -0.75
C PHE A 401 19.64 12.20 -1.95
N GLU A 402 18.88 11.15 -2.24
CA GLU A 402 19.20 10.20 -3.32
C GLU A 402 19.28 10.90 -4.67
N LYS A 403 18.30 11.76 -5.01
CA LYS A 403 18.28 12.48 -6.28
C LYS A 403 19.42 13.48 -6.41
N ASP A 404 19.80 14.11 -5.31
CA ASP A 404 20.88 15.08 -5.31
C ASP A 404 22.26 14.42 -5.43
N VAL A 405 22.46 13.30 -4.72
CA VAL A 405 23.67 12.46 -4.86
C VAL A 405 23.78 11.92 -6.28
N GLU A 406 22.71 11.36 -6.84
CA GLU A 406 22.66 10.89 -8.23
C GLU A 406 23.06 12.02 -9.20
N SER A 407 22.52 13.22 -9.01
CA SER A 407 22.87 14.41 -9.82
C SER A 407 24.35 14.80 -9.71
N ILE A 408 24.96 14.71 -8.53
CA ILE A 408 26.40 14.98 -8.35
C ILE A 408 27.23 13.94 -9.11
N PHE A 409 26.90 12.66 -8.98
CA PHE A 409 27.59 11.60 -9.73
C PHE A 409 27.45 11.77 -11.25
N ASP A 410 26.28 12.20 -11.73
CA ASP A 410 26.03 12.40 -13.16
C ASP A 410 26.74 13.63 -13.73
N THR A 411 26.66 14.76 -13.02
CA THR A 411 27.08 16.07 -13.58
C THR A 411 28.48 16.50 -13.18
N ARG A 412 29.01 15.97 -12.07
CA ARG A 412 30.29 16.39 -11.49
C ARG A 412 31.31 15.26 -11.45
N LEU A 413 30.87 14.01 -11.23
CA LEU A 413 31.76 12.85 -11.10
C LEU A 413 31.45 11.69 -12.08
N PRO A 414 31.24 11.93 -13.40
CA PRO A 414 30.82 10.89 -14.33
C PRO A 414 31.85 9.77 -14.50
N LYS A 415 33.15 10.09 -14.42
CA LYS A 415 34.24 9.08 -14.47
C LYS A 415 34.23 8.15 -13.25
N VAL A 416 33.95 8.70 -12.07
CA VAL A 416 33.83 7.90 -10.84
C VAL A 416 32.59 7.03 -10.93
N LYS A 417 31.46 7.58 -11.39
CA LYS A 417 30.25 6.80 -11.64
C LYS A 417 30.53 5.64 -12.59
N ALA A 418 31.22 5.87 -13.71
CA ALA A 418 31.60 4.83 -14.65
C ALA A 418 32.48 3.75 -13.98
N LEU A 419 33.52 4.15 -13.23
CA LEU A 419 34.40 3.23 -12.52
C LEU A 419 33.63 2.35 -11.52
N LEU A 420 32.72 2.94 -10.75
CA LEU A 420 31.93 2.23 -9.73
C LEU A 420 30.84 1.33 -10.33
N THR A 421 30.40 1.61 -11.56
CA THR A 421 29.30 0.87 -12.20
C THR A 421 29.77 -0.15 -13.24
N GLN A 422 31.08 -0.16 -13.58
CA GLN A 422 31.67 -1.04 -14.58
C GLN A 422 32.73 -1.98 -13.96
N GLY A 423 33.00 -3.10 -14.64
CA GLY A 423 34.07 -4.03 -14.26
C GLY A 423 33.87 -4.71 -12.90
N ALA A 424 34.99 -4.98 -12.21
CA ALA A 424 35.03 -5.76 -10.97
C ALA A 424 34.37 -5.05 -9.76
N LEU A 425 34.27 -3.72 -9.77
CA LEU A 425 33.68 -2.94 -8.66
C LEU A 425 32.15 -2.93 -8.67
N ARG A 426 31.52 -3.26 -9.80
CA ARG A 426 30.05 -3.22 -9.95
C ARG A 426 29.34 -4.07 -8.91
N ILE A 427 29.73 -5.33 -8.74
CA ILE A 427 29.05 -6.26 -7.83
C ILE A 427 29.23 -5.84 -6.35
N PRO A 428 30.45 -5.53 -5.86
CA PRO A 428 30.63 -4.99 -4.52
C PRO A 428 29.81 -3.72 -4.26
N VAL A 429 29.75 -2.78 -5.20
CA VAL A 429 28.97 -1.55 -5.08
C VAL A 429 27.48 -1.85 -4.99
N LEU A 430 26.95 -2.76 -5.81
CA LEU A 430 25.53 -3.16 -5.73
C LEU A 430 25.19 -3.82 -4.40
N ILE A 431 26.06 -4.68 -3.87
CA ILE A 431 25.88 -5.30 -2.55
C ILE A 431 25.88 -4.24 -1.46
N PHE A 432 26.84 -3.31 -1.50
CA PHE A 432 26.92 -2.21 -0.53
C PHE A 432 25.66 -1.33 -0.57
N LEU A 433 25.24 -0.89 -1.76
CA LEU A 433 24.03 -0.08 -1.92
C LEU A 433 22.79 -0.84 -1.47
N LYS A 434 22.73 -2.16 -1.69
CA LYS A 434 21.62 -2.97 -1.22
C LYS A 434 21.54 -3.02 0.30
N ILE A 435 22.67 -3.29 0.97
CA ILE A 435 22.75 -3.30 2.43
C ILE A 435 22.38 -1.93 3.00
N TYR A 436 22.91 -0.87 2.40
CA TYR A 436 22.59 0.52 2.75
C TYR A 436 21.08 0.80 2.65
N VAL A 437 20.46 0.50 1.51
CA VAL A 437 19.02 0.72 1.32
C VAL A 437 18.19 -0.11 2.28
N ASP A 438 18.51 -1.40 2.49
CA ASP A 438 17.73 -2.25 3.40
C ASP A 438 17.84 -1.76 4.86
N ILE A 439 19.03 -1.33 5.31
CA ILE A 439 19.24 -0.74 6.66
C ILE A 439 18.40 0.52 6.84
N PHE A 440 18.57 1.49 5.94
CA PHE A 440 17.94 2.80 6.11
C PHE A 440 16.47 2.81 5.71
N MET A 441 16.00 1.85 4.91
CA MET A 441 14.58 1.57 4.75
C MET A 441 13.98 1.14 6.10
N GLY A 442 14.61 0.20 6.81
CA GLY A 442 14.17 -0.19 8.15
C GLY A 442 14.19 0.97 9.14
N TYR A 443 15.19 1.84 9.05
CA TYR A 443 15.25 3.08 9.82
C TYR A 443 14.05 4.00 9.55
N CYS A 444 13.74 4.27 8.28
CA CYS A 444 12.61 5.12 7.92
C CYS A 444 11.27 4.55 8.39
N LEU A 445 11.10 3.22 8.26
CA LEU A 445 9.88 2.51 8.64
C LEU A 445 9.68 2.35 10.15
N ALA A 446 10.72 2.53 10.97
CA ALA A 446 10.61 2.38 12.43
C ALA A 446 9.48 3.23 13.02
N SER A 447 9.38 4.49 12.62
CA SER A 447 8.29 5.38 13.04
C SER A 447 6.92 4.94 12.53
N PHE A 448 6.84 4.47 11.28
CA PHE A 448 5.58 3.98 10.69
C PHE A 448 5.03 2.75 11.41
N CYS A 449 5.90 1.81 11.79
CA CYS A 449 5.49 0.57 12.43
C CYS A 449 5.22 0.73 13.93
N LEU A 450 6.01 1.54 14.64
CA LEU A 450 5.89 1.73 16.09
C LEU A 450 4.84 2.77 16.51
N LEU A 451 4.38 3.61 15.57
CA LEU A 451 3.32 4.62 15.68
C LEU A 451 3.56 5.76 16.71
N SER A 452 3.91 5.43 17.94
CA SER A 452 4.02 6.35 19.08
C SER A 452 5.40 6.99 19.19
N TRP A 453 5.41 8.29 19.48
CA TRP A 453 6.60 9.13 19.63
C TRP A 453 7.66 8.50 20.56
N SER A 454 7.25 8.07 21.75
CA SER A 454 8.19 7.50 22.73
C SER A 454 8.89 6.25 22.21
N ARG A 455 8.15 5.36 21.54
CA ARG A 455 8.64 4.07 21.05
C ARG A 455 9.66 4.24 19.92
N TYR A 456 9.33 4.98 18.86
CA TYR A 456 10.28 5.13 17.75
C TYR A 456 11.45 6.05 18.08
N MET A 457 11.27 7.03 18.97
CA MET A 457 12.40 7.87 19.41
C MET A 457 13.41 7.09 20.25
N GLN A 458 12.97 6.11 21.05
CA GLN A 458 13.88 5.18 21.72
C GLN A 458 14.74 4.42 20.70
N VAL A 459 14.11 3.88 19.65
CA VAL A 459 14.85 3.19 18.59
C VAL A 459 15.84 4.13 17.89
N TYR A 460 15.42 5.34 17.50
CA TYR A 460 16.31 6.32 16.89
C TYR A 460 17.46 6.75 17.79
N GLY A 461 17.21 6.94 19.09
CA GLY A 461 18.23 7.23 20.09
C GLY A 461 19.26 6.11 20.22
N SER A 462 18.83 4.85 20.22
CA SER A 462 19.72 3.69 20.37
C SER A 462 20.74 3.53 19.22
N VAL A 463 20.44 4.10 18.04
CA VAL A 463 21.32 4.17 16.86
C VAL A 463 21.84 5.59 16.59
N TYR A 464 21.86 6.44 17.63
CA TYR A 464 22.44 7.79 17.62
C TYR A 464 21.89 8.71 16.54
N TYR A 465 20.61 8.56 16.18
CA TYR A 465 19.96 9.36 15.14
C TYR A 465 20.69 9.34 13.79
N SER A 466 21.44 8.27 13.48
CA SER A 466 22.33 8.19 12.32
C SER A 466 21.66 8.54 10.99
N GLY A 467 20.44 8.05 10.74
CA GLY A 467 19.67 8.41 9.55
C GLY A 467 19.26 9.88 9.53
N HIS A 468 18.85 10.45 10.67
CA HIS A 468 18.51 11.88 10.73
C HIS A 468 19.75 12.74 10.45
N ILE A 469 20.89 12.42 11.07
CA ILE A 469 22.15 13.15 10.84
C ILE A 469 22.55 13.08 9.37
N LEU A 470 22.48 11.89 8.77
CA LEU A 470 22.82 11.70 7.36
C LEU A 470 21.91 12.51 6.42
N TYR A 471 20.59 12.35 6.55
CA TYR A 471 19.65 12.92 5.58
C TYR A 471 19.32 14.39 5.82
N PHE A 472 19.11 14.81 7.07
CA PHE A 472 18.86 16.22 7.38
C PHE A 472 20.15 17.06 7.38
N GLY A 473 21.32 16.44 7.58
CA GLY A 473 22.61 17.11 7.41
C GLY A 473 22.97 17.39 5.95
N TRP A 474 22.48 16.57 5.02
CA TRP A 474 22.85 16.65 3.61
C TRP A 474 22.58 17.99 2.92
N PRO A 475 21.43 18.68 3.12
CA PRO A 475 21.20 20.00 2.56
C PRO A 475 22.26 21.05 2.92
N PHE A 476 22.96 20.89 4.05
CA PHE A 476 24.06 21.77 4.46
C PHE A 476 25.40 21.35 3.86
N VAL A 477 25.62 20.05 3.68
CA VAL A 477 26.86 19.49 3.13
C VAL A 477 26.92 19.56 1.60
N SER A 478 25.79 19.33 0.92
CA SER A 478 25.69 19.28 -0.54
C SER A 478 26.18 20.56 -1.24
N PRO A 479 25.83 21.78 -0.79
CA PRO A 479 26.36 23.01 -1.38
C PRO A 479 27.88 23.10 -1.29
N VAL A 480 28.48 22.68 -0.17
CA VAL A 480 29.94 22.67 0.02
C VAL A 480 30.59 21.68 -0.96
N ILE A 481 30.05 20.47 -1.10
CA ILE A 481 30.54 19.49 -2.09
C ILE A 481 30.45 20.05 -3.51
N LYS A 482 29.33 20.67 -3.87
CA LYS A 482 29.11 21.27 -5.19
C LYS A 482 29.99 22.49 -5.46
N MET A 483 30.45 23.17 -4.42
CA MET A 483 31.43 24.26 -4.52
C MET A 483 32.84 23.70 -4.74
N LEU A 484 33.23 22.66 -3.98
CA LEU A 484 34.55 22.04 -4.07
C LEU A 484 34.75 21.22 -5.35
N ILE A 485 33.69 20.59 -5.86
CA ILE A 485 33.73 19.73 -7.06
C ILE A 485 32.88 20.39 -8.16
N PRO A 486 33.46 21.23 -9.03
CA PRO A 486 32.72 21.89 -10.11
C PRO A 486 32.16 20.88 -11.12
N LYS A 487 31.20 21.30 -11.95
CA LYS A 487 30.63 20.46 -13.01
C LYS A 487 31.74 19.96 -13.95
N ALA A 488 31.65 18.69 -14.33
CA ALA A 488 32.56 18.13 -15.31
C ALA A 488 32.39 18.87 -16.64
N ARG A 489 33.49 19.28 -17.27
CA ARG A 489 33.45 19.84 -18.62
C ARG A 489 33.04 18.72 -19.58
N VAL A 490 31.83 18.79 -20.12
CA VAL A 490 31.44 17.97 -21.26
C VAL A 490 32.23 18.51 -22.45
N LYS A 491 33.16 17.72 -23.00
CA LYS A 491 33.74 18.06 -24.31
C LYS A 491 32.61 17.89 -25.33
N ASP A 492 32.12 18.99 -25.88
CA ASP A 492 31.28 18.96 -27.06
C ASP A 492 32.10 18.35 -28.22
N GLU A 493 31.94 17.06 -28.48
CA GLU A 493 32.41 16.40 -29.70
C GLU A 493 31.53 16.82 -30.89
N LYS A 494 31.44 18.12 -31.16
CA LYS A 494 30.74 18.67 -32.33
C LYS A 494 31.65 19.40 -33.32
N ASN A 495 32.97 19.38 -33.16
CA ASN A 495 33.92 19.97 -34.12
C ASN A 495 35.04 18.99 -34.53
N LYS A 496 34.69 17.82 -35.06
CA LYS A 496 35.61 16.99 -35.86
C LYS A 496 34.88 16.32 -37.04
N SER A 497 34.39 17.16 -37.94
CA SER A 497 34.21 16.83 -39.36
C SER A 497 34.04 18.15 -40.13
N GLN A 498 35.15 18.85 -40.34
CA GLN A 498 35.34 19.72 -41.50
C GLN A 498 36.44 19.09 -42.33
#